data_AF-A0AAV4MCP8-F1
#
_entry.id   AF-A0AAV4MCP8-F1
#
_cell.length_a   1.000
_cell.length_b   1.000
_cell.length_c   1.000
_cell.angle_alpha   90.00
_cell.angle_beta   90.00
_cell.angle_gamma   90.00
#
_symmetry.space_group_name_H-M   'P 1'
#
loop_
_entity.id
_entity.type
_entity.pdbx_description
1 polymer ?
#
loop_
_entity_poly.entity_id
_entity_poly.type
_entity_poly.pdbx_seq_one_letter_code
_entity_poly.pdbx_strand_id
1 'polypeptide(L)'
;MIDVKNMSALVTDLWMFSNVGNNTTSEDNEHLRAFGTHGNETVFFYYPAALMDFAAACFIIFAIVGVFGNFVSILALSKSKKLRNATTAFIVNLCVADLLFCGFSMPLSALTFLERDWNYGDVLCKLFPLVRYSNGAVSLFSVIAITINRYILIVHPTLYRDMYKPRNIAIMIGFIWISALVLLFFPLFEVWGKFGYDPKVGTCSIMKLNERSPKMTLYIVAFGLPSMVFLVCYSRIFWVVHQASQRVMKDSLDNVSINRSVTFSSKKGVFRKHYRHSEMETEKTALKRSKQELKVLRMMMVIFITFVLCYFPVSFVKIFKKEDDLPILNIFGYLGVYFSNIINPVIYIVMSNEYRKAYLDLFCLRSAKSPKSSVV
;
A
#
# COMPACT_ATOMS: atom_id res chain seq x y z
N MET A 1 -38.82 -5.18 12.12
CA MET A 1 -38.72 -4.75 13.52
C MET A 1 -37.86 -5.80 14.21
N ILE A 2 -36.57 -5.52 14.37
CA ILE A 2 -35.55 -6.49 14.75
C ILE A 2 -35.56 -6.60 16.28
N ASP A 3 -35.69 -7.82 16.78
CA ASP A 3 -35.94 -8.16 18.18
C ASP A 3 -34.71 -7.85 19.06
N VAL A 4 -34.90 -6.92 20.00
CA VAL A 4 -33.86 -6.35 20.88
C VAL A 4 -33.46 -7.34 22.01
N LYS A 5 -34.17 -8.46 22.19
CA LYS A 5 -33.90 -9.44 23.26
C LYS A 5 -32.67 -10.32 23.06
N ASN A 6 -32.13 -10.45 21.83
CA ASN A 6 -30.94 -11.27 21.59
C ASN A 6 -29.61 -10.53 21.76
N MET A 7 -29.63 -9.21 21.97
CA MET A 7 -28.40 -8.42 22.15
C MET A 7 -27.93 -8.37 23.61
N SER A 8 -28.81 -8.64 24.59
CA SER A 8 -28.42 -8.75 25.99
C SER A 8 -27.70 -10.05 26.30
N ALA A 9 -28.09 -11.17 25.67
CA ALA A 9 -27.48 -12.49 25.88
C ALA A 9 -25.99 -12.52 25.44
N LEU A 10 -25.69 -11.92 24.29
CA LEU A 10 -24.31 -11.77 23.77
C LEU A 10 -23.42 -10.87 24.65
N VAL A 11 -24.02 -9.89 25.34
CA VAL A 11 -23.29 -8.99 26.25
C VAL A 11 -23.07 -9.65 27.61
N THR A 12 -24.00 -10.47 28.10
CA THR A 12 -23.79 -11.27 29.33
C THR A 12 -22.76 -12.38 29.16
N ASP A 13 -22.68 -13.02 28.00
CA ASP A 13 -21.64 -14.03 27.74
C ASP A 13 -20.25 -13.39 27.66
N LEU A 14 -20.13 -12.18 27.11
CA LEU A 14 -18.90 -11.40 27.12
C LEU A 14 -18.52 -10.87 28.52
N TRP A 15 -19.49 -10.71 29.42
CA TRP A 15 -19.26 -10.28 30.80
C TRP A 15 -18.90 -11.46 31.73
N MET A 16 -19.41 -12.66 31.46
CA MET A 16 -19.06 -13.90 32.16
C MET A 16 -17.58 -14.27 31.98
N PHE A 17 -16.98 -13.98 30.81
CA PHE A 17 -15.54 -14.17 30.59
C PHE A 17 -14.64 -13.19 31.37
N SER A 18 -15.20 -12.12 31.93
CA SER A 18 -14.45 -11.11 32.70
C SER A 18 -14.39 -11.37 34.21
N ASN A 19 -15.14 -12.35 34.74
CA ASN A 19 -15.30 -12.57 36.19
C ASN A 19 -14.85 -13.95 36.68
N VAL A 20 -14.07 -14.70 35.90
CA VAL A 20 -13.36 -15.89 36.41
C VAL A 20 -12.09 -15.42 37.12
N GLY A 21 -12.28 -14.86 38.31
CA GLY A 21 -11.22 -14.34 39.17
C GLY A 21 -11.68 -14.40 40.62
N ASN A 22 -11.77 -15.61 41.17
CA ASN A 22 -11.52 -15.94 42.57
C ASN A 22 -11.91 -17.40 42.85
N ASN A 23 -10.88 -18.25 42.87
CA ASN A 23 -10.79 -19.61 43.43
C ASN A 23 -10.12 -20.57 42.45
N THR A 24 -8.85 -20.34 42.15
CA THR A 24 -8.02 -21.31 41.43
C THR A 24 -7.47 -22.33 42.43
N THR A 25 -8.12 -23.50 42.48
CA THR A 25 -7.48 -24.77 42.82
C THR A 25 -6.40 -25.10 41.78
N SER A 26 -5.36 -25.77 42.24
CA SER A 26 -4.04 -25.98 41.62
C SER A 26 -3.97 -26.79 40.31
N GLU A 27 -5.08 -27.02 39.60
CA GLU A 27 -5.13 -27.90 38.43
C GLU A 27 -5.42 -27.20 37.08
N ASP A 28 -5.89 -25.94 37.06
CA ASP A 28 -6.19 -25.22 35.79
C ASP A 28 -4.99 -24.46 35.17
N ASN A 29 -3.80 -24.56 35.76
CA ASN A 29 -2.61 -23.82 35.33
C ASN A 29 -1.92 -24.37 34.06
N GLU A 30 -2.45 -25.43 33.44
CA GLU A 30 -1.78 -26.05 32.28
C GLU A 30 -2.10 -25.34 30.93
N HIS A 31 -3.18 -24.56 30.86
CA HIS A 31 -3.62 -23.90 29.62
C HIS A 31 -3.15 -22.45 29.42
N LEU A 32 -2.65 -21.79 30.47
CA LEU A 32 -2.05 -20.46 30.43
C LEU A 32 -0.57 -20.56 30.77
N ARG A 33 0.23 -21.15 29.88
CA ARG A 33 1.69 -21.06 29.99
C ARG A 33 2.07 -19.59 29.79
N ALA A 34 2.66 -18.95 30.79
CA ALA A 34 3.38 -17.70 30.59
C ALA A 34 4.43 -17.92 29.49
N PHE A 35 4.36 -17.16 28.39
CA PHE A 35 5.20 -17.40 27.21
C PHE A 35 6.34 -16.37 27.16
N GLY A 36 7.52 -16.78 27.62
CA GLY A 36 8.76 -15.99 27.54
C GLY A 36 8.87 -14.88 28.59
N THR A 37 10.08 -14.59 29.02
CA THR A 37 10.41 -13.44 29.89
C THR A 37 11.48 -12.61 29.21
N HIS A 38 11.17 -11.38 28.82
CA HIS A 38 12.18 -10.45 28.32
C HIS A 38 12.72 -9.64 29.49
N GLY A 39 13.82 -10.09 30.09
CA GLY A 39 14.28 -9.57 31.38
C GLY A 39 13.32 -9.99 32.50
N ASN A 40 12.77 -9.03 33.25
CA ASN A 40 11.84 -9.30 34.36
C ASN A 40 10.35 -9.26 33.97
N GLU A 41 10.02 -8.97 32.70
CA GLU A 41 8.64 -8.81 32.25
C GLU A 41 8.16 -10.07 31.50
N THR A 42 6.98 -10.58 31.88
CA THR A 42 6.33 -11.70 31.19
C THR A 42 5.77 -11.22 29.85
N VAL A 43 6.13 -11.94 28.80
CA VAL A 43 5.71 -11.64 27.44
C VAL A 43 4.46 -12.47 27.09
N PHE A 44 3.62 -11.99 26.18
CA PHE A 44 2.54 -12.76 25.55
C PHE A 44 1.58 -13.47 26.52
N PHE A 45 1.40 -12.95 27.74
CA PHE A 45 0.63 -13.59 28.82
C PHE A 45 -0.83 -13.93 28.44
N TYR A 46 -1.37 -13.29 27.40
CA TYR A 46 -2.74 -13.47 26.90
C TYR A 46 -2.84 -14.06 25.48
N TYR A 47 -1.73 -14.50 24.87
CA TYR A 47 -1.73 -14.99 23.48
C TYR A 47 -1.73 -16.52 23.41
N PRO A 48 -2.74 -17.15 22.75
CA PRO A 48 -2.73 -18.59 22.53
C PRO A 48 -1.53 -19.03 21.68
N ALA A 49 -0.86 -20.12 22.06
CA ALA A 49 0.28 -20.66 21.30
C ALA A 49 -0.06 -20.92 19.82
N ALA A 50 -1.22 -21.52 19.55
CA ALA A 50 -1.68 -21.77 18.18
C ALA A 50 -1.84 -20.50 17.34
N LEU A 51 -2.21 -19.37 17.98
CA LEU A 51 -2.36 -18.09 17.31
C LEU A 51 -0.98 -17.49 16.96
N MET A 52 0.01 -17.68 17.83
CA MET A 52 1.40 -17.26 17.60
C MET A 52 2.05 -18.09 16.48
N ASP A 53 1.87 -19.41 16.51
CA ASP A 53 2.37 -20.34 15.50
C ASP A 53 1.72 -20.05 14.13
N PHE A 54 0.41 -19.75 14.11
CA PHE A 54 -0.30 -19.29 12.93
C PHE A 54 0.28 -17.97 12.39
N ALA A 55 0.49 -16.98 13.25
CA ALA A 55 1.07 -15.69 12.86
C ALA A 55 2.47 -15.87 12.26
N ALA A 56 3.33 -16.68 12.90
CA ALA A 56 4.65 -17.01 12.40
C ALA A 56 4.59 -17.65 11.00
N ALA A 57 3.73 -18.66 10.80
CA ALA A 57 3.55 -19.30 9.51
C ALA A 57 3.11 -18.30 8.42
N CYS A 58 2.18 -17.41 8.73
CA CYS A 58 1.76 -16.35 7.81
C CYS A 58 2.91 -15.39 7.47
N PHE A 59 3.71 -14.94 8.44
CA PHE A 59 4.84 -14.04 8.18
C PHE A 59 5.93 -14.70 7.35
N ILE A 60 6.20 -16.00 7.53
CA ILE A 60 7.13 -16.76 6.68
C ILE A 60 6.62 -16.79 5.23
N ILE A 61 5.34 -17.12 5.03
CA ILE A 61 4.72 -17.12 3.69
C ILE A 61 4.78 -15.73 3.08
N PHE A 62 4.43 -14.69 3.84
CA PHE A 62 4.47 -13.30 3.37
C PHE A 62 5.89 -12.87 3.00
N ALA A 63 6.90 -13.25 3.77
CA ALA A 63 8.29 -12.97 3.45
C ALA A 63 8.69 -13.58 2.11
N ILE A 64 8.39 -14.87 1.89
CA ILE A 64 8.72 -15.58 0.64
C ILE A 64 8.01 -14.93 -0.56
N VAL A 65 6.69 -14.77 -0.46
CA VAL A 65 5.87 -14.20 -1.54
C VAL A 65 6.25 -12.74 -1.81
N GLY A 66 6.47 -11.96 -0.75
CA GLY A 66 6.81 -10.54 -0.81
C GLY A 66 8.19 -10.32 -1.41
N VAL A 67 9.21 -11.06 -0.98
CA VAL A 67 10.57 -10.98 -1.54
C VAL A 67 10.54 -11.36 -3.02
N PHE A 68 9.97 -12.51 -3.35
CA PHE A 68 9.90 -12.97 -4.74
C PHE A 68 9.10 -12.01 -5.63
N GLY A 69 7.89 -11.65 -5.22
CA GLY A 69 6.98 -10.81 -6.00
C GLY A 69 7.54 -9.41 -6.24
N ASN A 70 8.06 -8.75 -5.21
CA ASN A 70 8.63 -7.41 -5.35
C ASN A 70 9.94 -7.43 -6.16
N PHE A 71 10.79 -8.45 -6.00
CA PHE A 71 12.00 -8.62 -6.82
C PHE A 71 11.66 -8.78 -8.31
N VAL A 72 10.72 -9.67 -8.64
CA VAL A 72 10.25 -9.84 -10.03
C VAL A 72 9.67 -8.54 -10.57
N SER A 73 8.92 -7.79 -9.75
CA SER A 73 8.34 -6.49 -10.12
C SER A 73 9.42 -5.48 -10.50
N ILE A 74 10.47 -5.36 -9.69
CA ILE A 74 11.62 -4.50 -9.95
C ILE A 74 12.25 -4.88 -11.30
N LEU A 75 12.51 -6.17 -11.53
CA LEU A 75 13.13 -6.64 -12.78
C LEU A 75 12.25 -6.39 -14.01
N ALA A 76 10.97 -6.76 -13.96
CA ALA A 76 10.04 -6.66 -15.08
C ALA A 76 9.83 -5.21 -15.52
N LEU A 77 9.62 -4.32 -14.54
CA LEU A 77 9.36 -2.91 -14.80
C LEU A 77 10.63 -2.16 -15.23
N SER A 78 11.78 -2.46 -14.63
CA SER A 78 13.04 -1.79 -14.96
C SER A 78 13.58 -2.18 -16.34
N LYS A 79 13.38 -3.43 -16.78
CA LYS A 79 13.82 -3.89 -18.11
C LYS A 79 12.89 -3.46 -19.25
N SER A 80 11.63 -3.15 -18.95
CA SER A 80 10.65 -2.82 -19.98
C SER A 80 10.84 -1.40 -20.52
N LYS A 81 11.43 -1.28 -21.73
CA LYS A 81 11.58 0.00 -22.43
C LYS A 81 10.25 0.73 -22.65
N LYS A 82 9.15 -0.01 -22.83
CA LYS A 82 7.80 0.53 -23.04
C LYS A 82 7.23 1.23 -21.80
N LEU A 83 7.75 0.91 -20.61
CA LEU A 83 7.25 1.41 -19.33
C LEU A 83 8.16 2.47 -18.71
N ARG A 84 9.19 2.97 -19.42
CA ARG A 84 10.11 3.99 -18.92
C ARG A 84 9.43 5.35 -18.81
N ASN A 85 8.70 5.56 -17.71
CA ASN A 85 8.05 6.81 -17.35
C ASN A 85 8.16 7.05 -15.83
N ALA A 86 7.82 8.27 -15.41
CA ALA A 86 7.96 8.68 -14.01
C ALA A 86 7.13 7.83 -13.04
N THR A 87 5.90 7.45 -13.42
CA THR A 87 5.05 6.61 -12.58
C THR A 87 5.67 5.25 -12.32
N THR A 88 6.22 4.61 -13.36
CA THR A 88 6.90 3.32 -13.21
C THR A 88 8.13 3.46 -12.31
N ALA A 89 8.87 4.58 -12.36
CA ALA A 89 9.99 4.80 -11.45
C ALA A 89 9.56 4.85 -9.97
N PHE A 90 8.44 5.51 -9.65
CA PHE A 90 7.90 5.49 -8.29
C PHE A 90 7.33 4.12 -7.89
N ILE A 91 6.75 3.36 -8.82
CA ILE A 91 6.30 1.98 -8.56
C ILE A 91 7.50 1.07 -8.27
N VAL A 92 8.61 1.22 -9.01
CA VAL A 92 9.85 0.49 -8.71
C VAL A 92 10.39 0.89 -7.34
N ASN A 93 10.36 2.17 -6.96
CA ASN A 93 10.73 2.60 -5.62
C ASN A 93 9.86 1.94 -4.53
N LEU A 94 8.54 1.89 -4.75
CA LEU A 94 7.61 1.20 -3.86
C LEU A 94 7.97 -0.29 -3.72
N CYS A 95 8.27 -0.98 -4.83
CA CYS A 95 8.72 -2.38 -4.79
C CYS A 95 10.06 -2.55 -4.04
N VAL A 96 10.98 -1.58 -4.13
CA VAL A 96 12.26 -1.62 -3.39
C VAL A 96 12.02 -1.49 -1.88
N ALA A 97 11.15 -0.57 -1.46
CA ALA A 97 10.77 -0.43 -0.05
C ALA A 97 10.08 -1.69 0.47
N ASP A 98 9.11 -2.21 -0.28
CA ASP A 98 8.40 -3.43 0.08
C ASP A 98 9.33 -4.65 0.12
N LEU A 99 10.30 -4.75 -0.81
CA LEU A 99 11.32 -5.80 -0.80
C LEU A 99 12.19 -5.72 0.46
N LEU A 100 12.63 -4.53 0.86
CA LEU A 100 13.38 -4.32 2.10
C LEU A 100 12.55 -4.72 3.33
N PHE A 101 11.27 -4.32 3.37
CA PHE A 101 10.36 -4.69 4.43
C PHE A 101 10.15 -6.22 4.52
N CYS A 102 9.89 -6.87 3.38
CA CYS A 102 9.66 -8.30 3.29
C CYS A 102 10.92 -9.13 3.60
N GLY A 103 12.11 -8.62 3.22
CA GLY A 103 13.38 -9.31 3.44
C GLY A 103 13.95 -9.14 4.85
N PHE A 104 13.59 -8.08 5.56
CA PHE A 104 14.13 -7.78 6.89
C PHE A 104 13.09 -7.86 8.01
N SER A 105 11.96 -7.14 7.87
CA SER A 105 10.99 -7.00 8.96
C SER A 105 10.11 -8.25 9.13
N MET A 106 9.71 -8.89 8.02
CA MET A 106 8.85 -10.08 8.09
C MET A 106 9.55 -11.30 8.72
N PRO A 107 10.80 -11.65 8.35
CA PRO A 107 11.51 -12.77 8.96
C PRO A 107 11.75 -12.55 10.45
N LEU A 108 12.17 -11.34 10.84
CA LEU A 108 12.43 -11.04 12.24
C LEU A 108 11.14 -11.06 13.08
N SER A 109 10.01 -10.64 12.50
CA SER A 109 8.70 -10.80 13.13
C SER A 109 8.36 -12.28 13.30
N ALA A 110 8.51 -13.10 12.26
CA ALA A 110 8.24 -14.53 12.33
C ALA A 110 9.06 -15.23 13.42
N LEU A 111 10.37 -14.93 13.50
CA LEU A 111 11.24 -15.48 14.53
C LEU A 111 10.80 -15.05 15.94
N THR A 112 10.41 -13.78 16.13
CA THR A 112 9.85 -13.30 17.41
C THR A 112 8.59 -14.08 17.81
N PHE A 113 7.71 -14.41 16.86
CA PHE A 113 6.51 -15.22 17.14
C PHE A 113 6.85 -16.69 17.48
N LEU A 114 7.87 -17.27 16.86
CA LEU A 114 8.32 -18.64 17.13
C LEU A 114 9.03 -18.77 18.47
N GLU A 115 9.95 -17.85 18.76
CA GLU A 115 10.70 -17.82 20.03
C GLU A 115 9.84 -17.32 21.20
N ARG A 116 8.75 -16.60 20.91
CA ARG A 116 7.85 -15.98 21.89
C ARG A 116 8.59 -14.98 22.78
N ASP A 117 9.66 -14.40 22.26
CA ASP A 117 10.56 -13.49 22.94
C ASP A 117 11.39 -12.71 21.92
N TRP A 118 12.13 -11.70 22.38
CA TRP A 118 13.11 -10.97 21.58
C TRP A 118 14.52 -11.20 22.10
N ASN A 119 15.23 -12.16 21.51
CA ASN A 119 16.60 -12.53 21.93
C ASN A 119 17.69 -12.07 20.96
N TYR A 120 17.41 -11.03 20.17
CA TYR A 120 18.30 -10.54 19.10
C TYR A 120 19.15 -9.32 19.50
N GLY A 121 19.07 -8.91 20.77
CA GLY A 121 19.83 -7.80 21.35
C GLY A 121 19.29 -6.41 21.00
N ASP A 122 19.85 -5.41 21.70
CA ASP A 122 19.38 -4.02 21.65
C ASP A 122 19.57 -3.36 20.29
N VAL A 123 20.66 -3.68 19.59
CA VAL A 123 20.95 -3.10 18.26
C VAL A 123 19.84 -3.46 17.28
N LEU A 124 19.47 -4.74 17.20
CA LEU A 124 18.35 -5.16 16.36
C LEU A 124 17.02 -4.63 16.90
N CYS A 125 16.86 -4.48 18.21
CA CYS A 125 15.65 -3.90 18.79
C CYS A 125 15.46 -2.42 18.45
N LYS A 126 16.53 -1.67 18.16
CA LYS A 126 16.45 -0.31 17.63
C LYS A 126 16.32 -0.30 16.10
N LEU A 127 17.03 -1.19 15.40
CA LEU A 127 17.01 -1.26 13.93
C LEU A 127 15.66 -1.76 13.38
N PHE A 128 15.04 -2.74 14.03
CA PHE A 128 13.76 -3.32 13.63
C PHE A 128 12.64 -2.29 13.48
N PRO A 129 12.26 -1.53 14.53
CA PRO A 129 11.24 -0.50 14.41
C PRO A 129 11.67 0.61 13.46
N LEU A 130 12.96 0.97 13.40
CA LEU A 130 13.46 1.97 12.45
C LEU A 130 13.18 1.57 11.00
N VAL A 131 13.59 0.36 10.59
CA VAL A 131 13.37 -0.15 9.23
C VAL A 131 11.89 -0.35 8.95
N ARG A 132 11.15 -0.88 9.92
CA ARG A 132 9.70 -1.13 9.82
C ARG A 132 8.91 0.15 9.58
N TYR A 133 9.08 1.17 10.43
CA TYR A 133 8.31 2.41 10.34
C TYR A 133 8.77 3.30 9.19
N SER A 134 10.08 3.35 8.89
CA SER A 134 10.59 4.13 7.76
C SER A 134 10.13 3.55 6.43
N ASN A 135 10.16 2.23 6.23
CA ASN A 135 9.62 1.62 5.00
C ASN A 135 8.11 1.85 4.87
N GLY A 136 7.35 1.73 5.96
CA GLY A 136 5.92 2.08 5.93
C GLY A 136 5.66 3.51 5.45
N ALA A 137 6.48 4.47 5.90
CA ALA A 137 6.42 5.86 5.44
C ALA A 137 6.87 6.01 3.97
N VAL A 138 7.95 5.35 3.54
CA VAL A 138 8.41 5.35 2.14
C VAL A 138 7.33 4.80 1.21
N SER A 139 6.69 3.69 1.56
CA SER A 139 5.63 3.09 0.75
C SER A 139 4.44 4.05 0.61
N LEU A 140 4.01 4.67 1.71
CA LEU A 140 2.94 5.67 1.69
C LEU A 140 3.29 6.90 0.85
N PHE A 141 4.46 7.50 1.08
CA PHE A 141 4.93 8.66 0.33
C PHE A 141 5.11 8.35 -1.15
N SER A 142 5.50 7.12 -1.51
CA SER A 142 5.55 6.66 -2.89
C SER A 142 4.17 6.62 -3.54
N VAL A 143 3.13 6.13 -2.83
CA VAL A 143 1.74 6.15 -3.33
C VAL A 143 1.23 7.58 -3.53
N ILE A 144 1.59 8.49 -2.63
CA ILE A 144 1.27 9.93 -2.79
C ILE A 144 2.02 10.52 -3.99
N ALA A 145 3.31 10.25 -4.14
CA ALA A 145 4.09 10.74 -5.27
C ALA A 145 3.53 10.23 -6.61
N ILE A 146 3.10 8.97 -6.66
CA ILE A 146 2.39 8.39 -7.81
C ILE A 146 1.09 9.16 -8.11
N THR A 147 0.33 9.48 -7.07
CA THR A 147 -0.96 10.21 -7.20
C THR A 147 -0.75 11.64 -7.69
N ILE A 148 0.22 12.36 -7.11
CA ILE A 148 0.61 13.72 -7.55
C ILE A 148 1.12 13.67 -8.99
N ASN A 149 1.93 12.68 -9.35
CA ASN A 149 2.43 12.48 -10.71
C ASN A 149 1.28 12.35 -11.71
N ARG A 150 0.23 11.58 -11.40
CA ARG A 150 -0.95 11.48 -12.26
C ARG A 150 -1.77 12.76 -12.31
N TYR A 151 -1.95 13.42 -11.16
CA TYR A 151 -2.64 14.71 -11.12
C TYR A 151 -1.96 15.71 -12.05
N ILE A 152 -0.64 15.88 -11.94
CA ILE A 152 0.11 16.81 -12.78
C ILE A 152 0.08 16.37 -14.25
N LEU A 153 0.21 15.07 -14.55
CA LEU A 153 0.15 14.56 -15.92
C LEU A 153 -1.18 14.88 -16.62
N ILE A 154 -2.30 14.73 -15.90
CA ILE A 154 -3.65 14.88 -16.45
C ILE A 154 -4.09 16.35 -16.46
N VAL A 155 -3.84 17.08 -15.38
CA VAL A 155 -4.37 18.42 -15.17
C VAL A 155 -3.41 19.51 -15.67
N HIS A 156 -2.09 19.28 -15.59
CA HIS A 156 -1.05 20.27 -15.91
C HIS A 156 0.07 19.69 -16.81
N PRO A 157 -0.24 19.29 -18.05
CA PRO A 157 0.70 18.55 -18.91
C PRO A 157 1.97 19.33 -19.31
N THR A 158 1.90 20.66 -19.38
CA THR A 158 3.06 21.52 -19.63
C THR A 158 4.04 21.44 -18.45
N LEU A 159 3.53 21.63 -17.24
CA LEU A 159 4.30 21.51 -16.00
C LEU A 159 4.88 20.11 -15.83
N TYR A 160 4.15 19.06 -16.22
CA TYR A 160 4.64 17.67 -16.17
C TYR A 160 5.96 17.48 -16.92
N ARG A 161 6.07 18.06 -18.13
CA ARG A 161 7.26 17.92 -19.00
C ARG A 161 8.51 18.51 -18.35
N ASP A 162 8.35 19.57 -17.56
CA ASP A 162 9.48 20.23 -16.89
C ASP A 162 9.80 19.62 -15.54
N MET A 163 8.79 19.20 -14.78
CA MET A 163 8.97 18.63 -13.44
C MET A 163 9.52 17.20 -13.48
N TYR A 164 8.97 16.30 -14.30
CA TYR A 164 9.25 14.86 -14.24
C TYR A 164 10.41 14.42 -15.16
N LYS A 165 11.52 15.16 -15.11
CA LYS A 165 12.80 14.77 -15.73
C LYS A 165 13.52 13.72 -14.87
N PRO A 166 14.35 12.83 -15.44
CA PRO A 166 15.02 11.75 -14.69
C PRO A 166 15.79 12.22 -13.44
N ARG A 167 16.52 13.33 -13.55
CA ARG A 167 17.23 13.96 -12.41
C ARG A 167 16.28 14.34 -11.29
N ASN A 168 15.16 14.99 -11.63
CA ASN A 168 14.18 15.43 -10.64
C ASN A 168 13.48 14.24 -9.98
N ILE A 169 13.15 13.19 -10.76
CA ILE A 169 12.58 11.95 -10.21
C ILE A 169 13.54 11.31 -9.18
N ALA A 170 14.84 11.25 -9.48
CA ALA A 170 15.83 10.73 -8.54
C ALA A 170 15.90 11.57 -7.25
N ILE A 171 15.85 12.91 -7.36
CA ILE A 171 15.78 13.83 -6.21
C ILE A 171 14.50 13.60 -5.41
N MET A 172 13.34 13.45 -6.06
CA MET A 172 12.06 13.18 -5.41
C MET A 172 12.09 11.84 -4.65
N ILE A 173 12.68 10.79 -5.24
CA ILE A 173 12.87 9.51 -4.56
C ILE A 173 13.79 9.68 -3.34
N GLY A 174 14.93 10.34 -3.49
CA GLY A 174 15.82 10.63 -2.36
C GLY A 174 15.10 11.39 -1.23
N PHE A 175 14.27 12.37 -1.57
CA PHE A 175 13.46 13.11 -0.61
C PHE A 175 12.44 12.22 0.12
N ILE A 176 11.82 11.26 -0.56
CA ILE A 176 10.90 10.28 0.06
C ILE A 176 11.62 9.48 1.16
N TRP A 177 12.82 8.95 0.87
CA TRP A 177 13.59 8.19 1.85
C TRP A 177 14.09 9.05 3.02
N ILE A 178 14.63 10.23 2.73
CA ILE A 178 15.12 11.15 3.76
C ILE A 178 13.98 11.59 4.67
N SER A 179 12.85 12.01 4.11
CA SER A 179 11.69 12.45 4.91
C SER A 179 11.13 11.34 5.79
N ALA A 180 11.08 10.09 5.30
CA ALA A 180 10.67 8.93 6.10
C ALA A 180 11.61 8.68 7.30
N LEU A 181 12.92 8.85 7.13
CA LEU A 181 13.89 8.73 8.24
C LEU A 181 13.80 9.91 9.21
N VAL A 182 13.63 11.14 8.70
CA VAL A 182 13.51 12.36 9.53
C VAL A 182 12.31 12.28 10.47
N LEU A 183 11.19 11.68 10.04
CA LEU A 183 10.05 11.44 10.93
C LEU A 183 10.41 10.60 12.16
N LEU A 184 11.44 9.76 12.07
CA LEU A 184 11.90 8.89 13.16
C LEU A 184 13.11 9.44 13.91
N PHE A 185 13.54 10.67 13.60
CA PHE A 185 14.68 11.31 14.25
C PHE A 185 14.51 11.38 15.78
N PHE A 186 13.38 11.93 16.25
CA PHE A 186 13.16 12.11 17.69
C PHE A 186 13.14 10.81 18.52
N PRO A 187 12.44 9.73 18.10
CA PRO A 187 12.52 8.46 18.82
C PRO A 187 13.88 7.75 18.66
N LEU A 188 14.61 7.99 17.56
CA LEU A 188 15.94 7.42 17.36
C LEU A 188 16.99 8.01 18.32
N PHE A 189 16.94 9.33 18.55
CA PHE A 189 17.84 10.04 19.46
C PHE A 189 17.29 10.18 20.88
N GLU A 190 16.21 9.47 21.21
CA GLU A 190 15.60 9.44 22.54
C GLU A 190 15.24 10.85 23.09
N VAL A 191 14.90 11.78 22.20
CA VAL A 191 14.45 13.14 22.56
C VAL A 191 12.96 13.12 22.87
N TRP A 192 12.20 12.36 22.09
CA TRP A 192 10.76 12.18 22.27
C TRP A 192 10.34 10.78 21.87
N GLY A 193 10.06 9.94 22.87
CA GLY A 193 9.95 8.49 22.71
C GLY A 193 11.31 7.82 22.56
N LYS A 194 11.33 6.49 22.61
CA LYS A 194 12.54 5.68 22.39
C LYS A 194 12.21 4.40 21.65
N PHE A 195 13.15 3.84 20.89
CA PHE A 195 13.00 2.46 20.42
C PHE A 195 13.33 1.48 21.53
N GLY A 196 12.49 0.47 21.71
CA GLY A 196 12.71 -0.57 22.71
C GLY A 196 11.67 -1.68 22.61
N TYR A 197 11.91 -2.74 23.37
CA TYR A 197 11.00 -3.88 23.44
C TYR A 197 9.73 -3.49 24.19
N ASP A 198 8.58 -3.70 23.56
CA ASP A 198 7.28 -3.36 24.12
C ASP A 198 6.52 -4.68 24.42
N PRO A 199 6.51 -5.16 25.68
CA PRO A 199 5.94 -6.47 26.03
C PRO A 199 4.45 -6.58 25.74
N LYS A 200 3.74 -5.45 25.75
CA LYS A 200 2.30 -5.37 25.44
C LYS A 200 2.00 -5.79 24.00
N VAL A 201 2.92 -5.49 23.09
CA VAL A 201 2.82 -5.87 21.68
C VAL A 201 3.74 -7.02 21.30
N GLY A 202 4.61 -7.45 22.22
CA GLY A 202 5.55 -8.55 22.03
C GLY A 202 6.58 -8.30 20.93
N THR A 203 6.97 -7.05 20.72
CA THR A 203 7.91 -6.67 19.66
C THR A 203 8.59 -5.34 19.95
N CYS A 204 9.72 -5.08 19.31
CA CYS A 204 10.37 -3.78 19.40
C CYS A 204 9.58 -2.70 18.66
N SER A 205 9.26 -1.62 19.37
CA SER A 205 8.38 -0.54 18.92
C SER A 205 8.84 0.82 19.47
N ILE A 206 8.08 1.88 19.18
CA ILE A 206 8.32 3.23 19.72
C ILE A 206 7.69 3.33 21.11
N MET A 207 8.48 3.22 22.16
CA MET A 207 8.00 3.30 23.53
C MET A 207 7.84 4.75 24.01
N LYS A 208 7.10 4.92 25.11
CA LYS A 208 7.03 6.19 25.84
C LYS A 208 8.39 6.54 26.44
N LEU A 209 8.69 7.84 26.48
CA LEU A 209 9.79 8.41 27.25
C LEU A 209 9.22 9.54 28.11
N ASN A 210 9.44 9.49 29.42
CA ASN A 210 8.85 10.45 30.40
C ASN A 210 7.32 10.60 30.22
N GLU A 211 6.62 9.46 30.14
CA GLU A 211 5.17 9.34 29.90
C GLU A 211 4.65 9.84 28.54
N ARG A 212 5.49 10.48 27.73
CA ARG A 212 5.13 10.99 26.40
C ARG A 212 5.51 9.99 25.32
N SER A 213 4.57 9.66 24.42
CA SER A 213 4.85 8.87 23.22
C SER A 213 4.63 9.70 21.96
N PRO A 214 5.56 9.69 21.00
CA PRO A 214 5.34 10.28 19.68
C PRO A 214 4.47 9.40 18.78
N LYS A 215 4.15 8.14 19.17
CA LYS A 215 3.43 7.15 18.32
C LYS A 215 2.20 7.77 17.65
N MET A 216 1.38 8.50 18.43
CA MET A 216 0.13 9.10 17.96
C MET A 216 0.36 10.25 16.99
N THR A 217 1.26 11.18 17.34
CA THR A 217 1.57 12.32 16.50
C THR A 217 2.23 11.87 15.19
N LEU A 218 3.15 10.91 15.26
CA LEU A 218 3.76 10.31 14.07
C LEU A 218 2.69 9.64 13.20
N TYR A 219 1.72 8.96 13.79
CA TYR A 219 0.62 8.38 13.04
C TYR A 219 -0.23 9.44 12.34
N ILE A 220 -0.65 10.50 13.04
CA ILE A 220 -1.46 11.59 12.45
C ILE A 220 -0.70 12.30 11.33
N VAL A 221 0.58 12.60 11.54
CA VAL A 221 1.42 13.28 10.54
C VAL A 221 1.68 12.36 9.35
N ALA A 222 2.08 11.11 9.60
CA ALA A 222 2.42 10.17 8.56
C ALA A 222 1.19 9.69 7.78
N PHE A 223 0.01 9.54 8.38
CA PHE A 223 -1.18 9.06 7.66
C PHE A 223 -2.16 10.17 7.29
N GLY A 224 -2.40 11.12 8.17
CA GLY A 224 -3.39 12.18 7.99
C GLY A 224 -3.05 13.10 6.83
N LEU A 225 -1.82 13.64 6.80
CA LEU A 225 -1.38 14.53 5.72
C LEU A 225 -1.38 13.83 4.34
N PRO A 226 -0.75 12.65 4.17
CA PRO A 226 -0.87 11.88 2.93
C PRO A 226 -2.30 11.59 2.50
N SER A 227 -3.18 11.22 3.44
CA SER A 227 -4.58 10.94 3.12
C SER A 227 -5.31 12.16 2.60
N MET A 228 -5.07 13.34 3.19
CA MET A 228 -5.64 14.60 2.70
C MET A 228 -5.14 14.94 1.29
N VAL A 229 -3.83 14.82 1.05
CA VAL A 229 -3.24 15.05 -0.28
C VAL A 229 -3.84 14.09 -1.30
N PHE A 230 -3.95 12.80 -0.97
CA PHE A 230 -4.54 11.79 -1.84
C PHE A 230 -5.97 12.16 -2.23
N LEU A 231 -6.82 12.47 -1.24
CA LEU A 231 -8.22 12.82 -1.46
C LEU A 231 -8.34 14.07 -2.35
N VAL A 232 -7.61 15.14 -2.05
CA VAL A 232 -7.64 16.38 -2.84
C VAL A 232 -7.21 16.12 -4.29
N CYS A 233 -6.08 15.43 -4.50
CA CYS A 233 -5.60 15.09 -5.84
C CYS A 233 -6.61 14.24 -6.61
N TYR A 234 -7.16 13.20 -5.96
CA TYR A 234 -8.08 12.27 -6.62
C TYR A 234 -9.42 12.92 -6.95
N SER A 235 -9.97 13.74 -6.04
CA SER A 235 -11.18 14.52 -6.31
C SER A 235 -11.00 15.45 -7.51
N ARG A 236 -9.84 16.11 -7.62
CA ARG A 236 -9.54 16.98 -8.77
C ARG A 236 -9.35 16.19 -10.07
N ILE A 237 -8.66 15.05 -10.04
CA ILE A 237 -8.54 14.16 -11.21
C ILE A 237 -9.94 13.71 -11.67
N PHE A 238 -10.75 13.21 -10.74
CA PHE A 238 -12.11 12.74 -11.04
C PHE A 238 -12.95 13.86 -11.67
N TRP A 239 -12.90 15.06 -11.10
CA TRP A 239 -13.61 16.23 -11.64
C TRP A 239 -13.20 16.55 -13.08
N VAL A 240 -11.89 16.62 -13.36
CA VAL A 240 -11.37 16.94 -14.70
C VAL A 240 -11.75 15.86 -15.71
N VAL A 241 -11.65 14.58 -15.33
CA VAL A 241 -12.04 13.45 -16.19
C VAL A 241 -13.54 13.46 -16.46
N HIS A 242 -14.36 13.74 -15.45
CA HIS A 242 -15.80 13.83 -15.61
C HIS A 242 -16.19 14.99 -16.53
N GLN A 243 -15.59 16.16 -16.34
CA GLN A 243 -15.80 17.32 -17.19
C GLN A 243 -15.39 17.04 -18.65
N ALA A 244 -14.26 16.38 -18.87
CA ALA A 244 -13.83 15.98 -20.22
C ALA A 244 -14.84 15.02 -20.88
N SER A 245 -15.35 14.04 -20.13
CA SER A 245 -16.37 13.11 -20.62
C SER A 245 -17.68 13.81 -20.97
N GLN A 246 -18.11 14.80 -20.18
CA GLN A 246 -19.32 15.57 -20.46
C GLN A 246 -19.17 16.45 -21.71
N ARG A 247 -18.00 17.05 -21.94
CA ARG A 247 -17.72 17.84 -23.15
C ARG A 247 -17.81 16.97 -24.41
N VAL A 248 -17.20 15.78 -24.40
CA VAL A 248 -17.29 14.83 -25.52
C VAL A 248 -18.74 14.43 -25.81
N MET A 249 -19.54 14.21 -24.77
CA MET A 249 -20.96 13.88 -24.94
C MET A 249 -21.75 15.06 -25.54
N LYS A 250 -21.47 16.29 -25.09
CA LYS A 250 -22.10 17.49 -25.65
C LYS A 250 -21.71 17.71 -27.12
N ASP A 251 -20.42 17.61 -27.45
CA ASP A 251 -19.93 17.74 -28.83
C ASP A 251 -20.54 16.66 -29.74
N SER A 252 -20.77 15.45 -29.21
CA SER A 252 -21.46 14.37 -29.94
C SER A 252 -22.93 14.70 -30.23
N LEU A 253 -23.65 15.28 -29.25
CA LEU A 253 -25.03 15.71 -29.41
C LEU A 253 -25.15 16.89 -30.40
N ASP A 254 -24.24 17.86 -30.30
CA ASP A 254 -24.19 19.02 -31.19
C ASP A 254 -23.91 18.55 -32.64
N ASN A 255 -22.97 17.63 -32.86
CA ASN A 255 -22.68 17.06 -34.18
C ASN A 255 -23.86 16.26 -34.79
N VAL A 256 -24.65 15.56 -33.97
CA VAL A 256 -25.87 14.86 -34.45
C VAL A 256 -26.93 15.87 -34.89
N SER A 257 -27.08 16.98 -34.18
CA SER A 257 -28.01 18.05 -34.55
C SER A 257 -27.62 18.76 -35.86
N ILE A 258 -26.33 19.00 -36.07
CA ILE A 258 -25.79 19.60 -37.30
C ILE A 258 -25.94 18.65 -38.50
N ASN A 259 -25.63 17.36 -38.34
CA ASN A 259 -25.81 16.40 -39.44
C ASN A 259 -27.28 16.25 -39.86
N ARG A 260 -28.24 16.41 -38.94
CA ARG A 260 -29.67 16.38 -39.25
C ARG A 260 -30.14 17.60 -40.05
N SER A 261 -29.46 18.74 -39.92
CA SER A 261 -29.72 19.95 -40.70
C SER A 261 -28.95 19.97 -42.04
N VAL A 262 -27.80 19.30 -42.14
CA VAL A 262 -26.95 19.24 -43.34
C VAL A 262 -27.34 18.12 -44.33
N THR A 263 -28.23 17.18 -43.94
CA THR A 263 -28.75 16.13 -44.85
C THR A 263 -29.50 16.62 -46.10
N PHE A 264 -29.63 17.94 -46.30
CA PHE A 264 -30.20 18.53 -47.51
C PHE A 264 -29.18 18.86 -48.62
N SER A 265 -27.85 18.71 -48.42
CA SER A 265 -26.89 19.07 -49.47
C SER A 265 -25.64 18.19 -49.61
N SER A 266 -25.63 17.45 -50.72
CA SER A 266 -24.50 17.21 -51.64
C SER A 266 -23.59 15.97 -51.52
N LYS A 267 -23.38 15.39 -52.71
CA LYS A 267 -22.62 14.19 -53.09
C LYS A 267 -21.11 14.44 -53.03
N LYS A 268 -20.40 13.93 -52.01
CA LYS A 268 -18.94 13.68 -52.01
C LYS A 268 -18.62 12.42 -51.19
N GLY A 269 -18.80 11.24 -51.78
CA GLY A 269 -18.89 9.95 -51.06
C GLY A 269 -17.59 9.14 -50.91
N VAL A 270 -16.54 9.38 -51.71
CA VAL A 270 -15.37 8.47 -51.75
C VAL A 270 -14.18 8.97 -50.93
N PHE A 271 -13.74 10.23 -51.11
CA PHE A 271 -12.64 10.82 -50.32
C PHE A 271 -12.98 10.95 -48.83
N ARG A 272 -14.26 11.18 -48.52
CA ARG A 272 -14.81 11.25 -47.15
C ARG A 272 -14.71 9.91 -46.42
N LYS A 273 -14.68 8.77 -47.13
CA LYS A 273 -14.67 7.44 -46.53
C LYS A 273 -13.30 7.04 -46.00
N HIS A 274 -12.22 7.38 -46.73
CA HIS A 274 -10.84 7.10 -46.29
C HIS A 274 -10.43 8.00 -45.11
N TYR A 275 -10.78 9.30 -45.18
CA TYR A 275 -10.55 10.23 -44.07
C TYR A 275 -11.28 9.80 -42.79
N ARG A 276 -12.56 9.40 -42.91
CA ARG A 276 -13.38 8.92 -41.78
C ARG A 276 -12.90 7.60 -41.19
N HIS A 277 -12.21 6.75 -41.95
CA HIS A 277 -11.58 5.53 -41.43
C HIS A 277 -10.32 5.83 -40.62
N SER A 278 -9.47 6.75 -41.10
CA SER A 278 -8.28 7.26 -40.39
C SER A 278 -8.64 7.95 -39.07
N GLU A 279 -9.69 8.78 -39.09
CA GLU A 279 -10.18 9.49 -37.91
C GLU A 279 -10.77 8.53 -36.86
N MET A 280 -11.52 7.51 -37.31
CA MET A 280 -12.09 6.47 -36.44
C MET A 280 -11.01 5.55 -35.82
N GLU A 281 -9.94 5.23 -36.55
CA GLU A 281 -8.76 4.52 -36.02
C GLU A 281 -8.06 5.34 -34.93
N THR A 282 -7.91 6.64 -35.16
CA THR A 282 -7.28 7.58 -34.21
C THR A 282 -8.14 7.74 -32.95
N GLU A 283 -9.46 7.88 -33.10
CA GLU A 283 -10.43 7.98 -32.00
C GLU A 283 -10.49 6.68 -31.17
N LYS A 284 -10.52 5.51 -31.83
CA LYS A 284 -10.43 4.20 -31.15
C LYS A 284 -9.14 4.09 -30.33
N THR A 285 -8.02 4.57 -30.86
CA THR A 285 -6.72 4.54 -30.18
C THR A 285 -6.70 5.49 -28.98
N ALA A 286 -7.25 6.70 -29.12
CA ALA A 286 -7.38 7.68 -28.04
C ALA A 286 -8.31 7.19 -26.92
N LEU A 287 -9.46 6.58 -27.28
CA LEU A 287 -10.40 5.99 -26.32
C LEU A 287 -9.75 4.82 -25.55
N LYS A 288 -8.98 3.97 -26.23
CA LYS A 288 -8.25 2.87 -25.59
C LYS A 288 -7.22 3.39 -24.59
N ARG A 289 -6.51 4.48 -24.93
CA ARG A 289 -5.58 5.16 -24.03
C ARG A 289 -6.29 5.77 -22.82
N SER A 290 -7.40 6.47 -23.01
CA SER A 290 -8.22 7.03 -21.91
C SER A 290 -8.72 5.96 -20.94
N LYS A 291 -9.23 4.83 -21.46
CA LYS A 291 -9.62 3.68 -20.62
C LYS A 291 -8.44 3.09 -19.84
N GLN A 292 -7.25 3.06 -20.43
CA GLN A 292 -6.04 2.60 -19.76
C GLN A 292 -5.63 3.56 -18.63
N GLU A 293 -5.68 4.88 -18.84
CA GLU A 293 -5.42 5.88 -17.80
C GLU A 293 -6.41 5.73 -16.62
N LEU A 294 -7.70 5.54 -16.89
CA LEU A 294 -8.71 5.27 -15.86
C LEU A 294 -8.44 3.97 -15.08
N LYS A 295 -7.95 2.93 -15.77
CA LYS A 295 -7.59 1.66 -15.13
C LYS A 295 -6.41 1.85 -14.16
N VAL A 296 -5.43 2.65 -14.55
CA VAL A 296 -4.29 3.02 -13.72
C VAL A 296 -4.70 3.87 -12.52
N LEU A 297 -5.62 4.83 -12.69
CA LEU A 297 -6.18 5.61 -11.58
C LEU A 297 -6.98 4.73 -10.59
N ARG A 298 -7.72 3.74 -11.10
CA ARG A 298 -8.41 2.75 -10.26
C ARG A 298 -7.41 1.90 -9.48
N MET A 299 -6.31 1.49 -10.11
CA MET A 299 -5.25 0.73 -9.45
C MET A 299 -4.67 1.50 -8.27
N MET A 300 -4.38 2.80 -8.45
CA MET A 300 -3.86 3.65 -7.37
C MET A 300 -4.83 3.80 -6.21
N MET A 301 -6.13 3.96 -6.51
CA MET A 301 -7.19 3.98 -5.49
C MET A 301 -7.26 2.66 -4.71
N VAL A 302 -7.15 1.52 -5.39
CA VAL A 302 -7.12 0.20 -4.71
C VAL A 302 -5.88 0.05 -3.82
N ILE A 303 -4.70 0.50 -4.27
CA ILE A 303 -3.48 0.48 -3.45
C ILE A 303 -3.66 1.33 -2.20
N PHE A 304 -4.15 2.55 -2.35
CA PHE A 304 -4.37 3.47 -1.22
C PHE A 304 -5.44 2.95 -0.25
N ILE A 305 -6.58 2.45 -0.75
CA ILE A 305 -7.63 1.87 0.09
C ILE A 305 -7.11 0.64 0.83
N THR A 306 -6.39 -0.26 0.16
CA THR A 306 -5.77 -1.42 0.80
C THR A 306 -4.84 -0.97 1.92
N PHE A 307 -3.99 0.04 1.67
CA PHE A 307 -3.12 0.60 2.69
C PHE A 307 -3.92 1.17 3.88
N VAL A 308 -4.97 1.97 3.65
CA VAL A 308 -5.82 2.51 4.72
C VAL A 308 -6.52 1.39 5.50
N LEU A 309 -7.12 0.41 4.82
CA LEU A 309 -7.83 -0.70 5.47
C LEU A 309 -6.88 -1.60 6.28
N CYS A 310 -5.65 -1.78 5.83
CA CYS A 310 -4.65 -2.57 6.53
C CYS A 310 -4.04 -1.85 7.74
N TYR A 311 -3.88 -0.51 7.69
CA TYR A 311 -3.20 0.24 8.74
C TYR A 311 -4.14 0.98 9.72
N PHE A 312 -5.25 1.53 9.23
CA PHE A 312 -6.14 2.40 10.01
C PHE A 312 -6.88 1.69 11.14
N PRO A 313 -7.55 0.54 10.92
CA PRO A 313 -8.30 -0.12 11.98
C PRO A 313 -7.42 -0.52 13.17
N VAL A 314 -6.21 -1.01 12.89
CA VAL A 314 -5.24 -1.44 13.90
C VAL A 314 -4.76 -0.26 14.73
N SER A 315 -4.46 0.85 14.06
CA SER A 315 -3.96 2.05 14.71
C SER A 315 -5.07 2.72 15.52
N PHE A 316 -6.28 2.78 14.98
CA PHE A 316 -7.46 3.32 15.65
C PHE A 316 -7.81 2.54 16.92
N VAL A 317 -7.80 1.20 16.88
CA VAL A 317 -8.05 0.38 18.08
C VAL A 317 -6.99 0.64 19.16
N LYS A 318 -5.71 0.73 18.77
CA LYS A 318 -4.60 1.06 19.68
C LYS A 318 -4.66 2.48 20.24
N ILE A 319 -5.43 3.36 19.60
CA ILE A 319 -5.63 4.74 20.04
C ILE A 319 -6.69 4.82 21.16
N PHE A 320 -7.78 4.07 21.03
CA PHE A 320 -8.98 4.24 21.87
C PHE A 320 -9.18 3.15 22.94
N LYS A 321 -8.54 1.98 22.81
CA LYS A 321 -8.61 0.91 23.82
C LYS A 321 -7.24 0.70 24.47
N LYS A 322 -7.24 0.28 25.75
CA LYS A 322 -6.01 -0.19 26.40
C LYS A 322 -5.49 -1.39 25.62
N GLU A 323 -4.17 -1.43 25.44
CA GLU A 323 -3.43 -2.36 24.59
C GLU A 323 -3.63 -3.84 24.96
N ASP A 324 -4.23 -4.10 26.13
CA ASP A 324 -4.27 -5.38 26.81
C ASP A 324 -5.56 -6.21 26.53
N ASP A 325 -6.60 -5.64 25.88
CA ASP A 325 -7.94 -6.26 25.87
C ASP A 325 -8.22 -7.24 24.71
N LEU A 326 -7.44 -7.26 23.61
CA LEU A 326 -7.78 -8.03 22.40
C LEU A 326 -6.55 -8.59 21.62
N PRO A 327 -5.95 -9.72 22.07
CA PRO A 327 -4.75 -10.30 21.46
C PRO A 327 -4.95 -10.74 19.99
N ILE A 328 -6.10 -11.36 19.71
CA ILE A 328 -6.49 -11.81 18.35
C ILE A 328 -6.50 -10.63 17.37
N LEU A 329 -7.16 -9.53 17.75
CA LEU A 329 -7.27 -8.35 16.91
C LEU A 329 -5.90 -7.70 16.63
N ASN A 330 -4.98 -7.75 17.59
CA ASN A 330 -3.62 -7.23 17.41
C ASN A 330 -2.84 -8.07 16.37
N ILE A 331 -2.92 -9.40 16.43
CA ILE A 331 -2.25 -10.29 15.45
C ILE A 331 -2.83 -10.11 14.05
N PHE A 332 -4.16 -10.14 13.90
CA PHE A 332 -4.78 -9.88 12.60
C PHE A 332 -4.46 -8.49 12.07
N GLY A 333 -4.31 -7.52 12.97
CA GLY A 333 -3.83 -6.20 12.62
C GLY A 333 -2.42 -6.20 12.05
N TYR A 334 -1.47 -6.90 12.69
CA TYR A 334 -0.13 -7.06 12.15
C TYR A 334 -0.11 -7.78 10.81
N LEU A 335 -0.89 -8.86 10.68
CA LEU A 335 -1.03 -9.57 9.41
C LEU A 335 -1.56 -8.65 8.31
N GLY A 336 -2.58 -7.84 8.60
CA GLY A 336 -3.12 -6.85 7.66
C GLY A 336 -2.08 -5.82 7.23
N VAL A 337 -1.40 -5.19 8.19
CA VAL A 337 -0.32 -4.23 7.92
C VAL A 337 0.75 -4.84 7.02
N TYR A 338 1.18 -6.06 7.30
CA TYR A 338 2.28 -6.69 6.58
C TYR A 338 1.83 -7.18 5.20
N PHE A 339 0.61 -7.69 5.08
CA PHE A 339 -0.01 -8.10 3.82
C PHE A 339 -0.05 -6.96 2.79
N SER A 340 -0.20 -5.71 3.24
CA SER A 340 -0.18 -4.54 2.35
C SER A 340 1.11 -4.40 1.52
N ASN A 341 2.23 -4.98 1.97
CA ASN A 341 3.53 -4.94 1.27
C ASN A 341 3.72 -6.10 0.28
N ILE A 342 2.86 -7.13 0.33
CA ILE A 342 2.96 -8.30 -0.57
C ILE A 342 1.90 -8.26 -1.68
N ILE A 343 0.82 -7.52 -1.48
CA ILE A 343 -0.31 -7.47 -2.43
C ILE A 343 -0.01 -6.59 -3.65
N ASN A 344 0.97 -5.69 -3.55
CA ASN A 344 1.29 -4.69 -4.59
C ASN A 344 1.61 -5.32 -5.97
N PRO A 345 2.53 -6.29 -6.09
CA PRO A 345 2.78 -7.01 -7.35
C PRO A 345 1.52 -7.63 -7.98
N VAL A 346 0.66 -8.24 -7.15
CA VAL A 346 -0.61 -8.85 -7.59
C VAL A 346 -1.54 -7.79 -8.16
N ILE A 347 -1.67 -6.66 -7.48
CA ILE A 347 -2.46 -5.51 -7.95
C ILE A 347 -1.95 -5.05 -9.32
N TYR A 348 -0.64 -4.93 -9.52
CA TYR A 348 -0.07 -4.52 -10.80
C TYR A 348 -0.42 -5.48 -11.95
N ILE A 349 -0.28 -6.78 -11.72
CA ILE A 349 -0.58 -7.82 -12.72
C ILE A 349 -2.07 -7.86 -13.06
N VAL A 350 -2.94 -7.79 -12.05
CA VAL A 350 -4.40 -7.85 -12.24
C VAL A 350 -4.92 -6.57 -12.91
N MET A 351 -4.45 -5.41 -12.45
CA MET A 351 -5.04 -4.13 -12.81
C MET A 351 -4.35 -3.42 -13.98
N SER A 352 -3.11 -3.76 -14.36
CA SER A 352 -2.44 -3.12 -15.51
C SER A 352 -2.07 -4.12 -16.60
N ASN A 353 -2.64 -3.94 -17.79
CA ASN A 353 -2.34 -4.77 -18.96
C ASN A 353 -0.89 -4.58 -19.43
N GLU A 354 -0.33 -3.38 -19.26
CA GLU A 354 1.02 -3.04 -19.68
C GLU A 354 2.05 -3.63 -18.72
N TYR A 355 1.76 -3.61 -17.42
CA TYR A 355 2.59 -4.28 -16.42
C TYR A 355 2.54 -5.77 -16.61
N ARG A 356 1.34 -6.38 -16.73
CA ARG A 356 1.20 -7.81 -17.03
C ARG A 356 2.03 -8.25 -18.23
N LYS A 357 2.03 -7.47 -19.33
CA LYS A 357 2.87 -7.76 -20.50
C LYS A 357 4.36 -7.71 -20.17
N ALA A 358 4.81 -6.76 -19.36
CA ALA A 358 6.21 -6.71 -18.94
C ALA A 358 6.62 -7.91 -18.08
N TYR A 359 5.74 -8.40 -17.18
CA TYR A 359 5.97 -9.65 -16.45
C TYR A 359 6.08 -10.83 -17.41
N LEU A 360 5.13 -10.96 -18.36
CA LEU A 360 5.17 -12.01 -19.37
C LEU A 360 6.43 -11.93 -20.24
N ASP A 361 6.82 -10.75 -20.71
CA ASP A 361 8.03 -10.55 -21.51
C ASP A 361 9.31 -10.95 -20.74
N LEU A 362 9.32 -10.80 -19.40
CA LEU A 362 10.42 -11.24 -18.54
C LEU A 362 10.50 -12.78 -18.45
N PHE A 363 9.37 -13.45 -18.21
CA PHE A 363 9.32 -14.91 -18.05
C PHE A 363 9.39 -15.67 -19.37
N CYS A 364 8.83 -15.11 -20.44
CA CYS A 364 8.80 -15.75 -21.75
C CYS A 364 10.14 -15.66 -22.50
N LEU A 365 11.24 -15.24 -21.86
CA LEU A 365 12.59 -15.07 -22.43
C LEU A 365 12.49 -14.69 -23.91
N ARG A 366 12.22 -13.41 -24.20
CA ARG A 366 12.11 -12.97 -25.59
C ARG A 366 13.40 -13.37 -26.33
N SER A 367 13.27 -14.45 -27.10
CA SER A 367 14.02 -14.76 -28.30
C SER A 367 14.00 -13.49 -29.15
N ALA A 368 14.99 -12.64 -28.91
CA ALA A 368 15.23 -11.42 -29.65
C ALA A 368 16.55 -11.61 -30.38
N LYS A 369 16.52 -12.49 -31.38
CA LYS A 369 17.30 -12.23 -32.59
C LYS A 369 16.90 -10.83 -33.07
N SER A 370 17.90 -9.96 -33.14
CA SER A 370 17.84 -8.65 -33.76
C SER A 370 17.14 -8.71 -35.12
N PRO A 371 16.14 -7.86 -35.42
CA PRO A 371 15.88 -7.51 -36.81
C PRO A 371 17.05 -6.63 -37.26
N LYS A 372 17.93 -7.18 -38.09
CA LYS A 372 18.88 -6.39 -38.86
C LYS A 372 18.07 -5.37 -39.67
N SER A 373 18.24 -4.09 -39.35
CA SER A 373 17.91 -2.98 -40.22
C SER A 373 18.92 -2.95 -41.37
N SER A 374 18.44 -3.07 -42.61
CA SER A 374 18.80 -2.24 -43.78
C SER A 374 18.56 -3.04 -45.07
N VAL A 375 17.40 -2.80 -45.69
CA VAL A 375 17.25 -2.79 -47.14
C VAL A 375 17.20 -1.30 -47.53
N VAL A 376 17.79 -1.03 -48.68
CA VAL A 376 18.18 0.25 -49.30
C VAL A 376 19.54 0.74 -48.84
#